data_AF-A0A2N2PPW7-F1
#
_entry.id   AF-A0A2N2PPW7-F1
#
_cell.length_a   1.000
_cell.length_b   1.000
_cell.length_c   1.000
_cell.angle_alpha   90.00
_cell.angle_beta   90.00
_cell.angle_gamma   90.00
#
_symmetry.space_group_name_H-M   'P 1'
#
loop_
_entity.id
_entity.type
_entity.pdbx_description
1 polymer ?
#
loop_
_entity_poly.entity_id
_entity_poly.type
_entity_poly.pdbx_seq_one_letter_code
_entity_poly.pdbx_strand_id
1 'polypeptide(L)'
;WRNSFGVLGSEQTQLQYFQTVHGKPMIGGNISRAPAFKMDYFRRIPLFRALTDLEMYRVVTPETDAAARSQAASLMALYDVRYFITTPSIPGRYPYQDTWQRTEEYALNVLPLEQPAFWEADGYRAYRVIQPATPFPFRLDLGTTGIEPYIGDGWDTGFQISDFGFRIDQASALWATEREAELYLPLAEAREVTLRMAVAPLTYAGAPGQTVAINVNGTTVLQKRPLAPGWQTVEAAVPVTAMRRGPNRVTLTFAWAKSPRQVFPDPASRAMIGATGAVSPVNLDVHSFGEAFISAFAADGSETKASAGRRGYNVAVFDPRTGALLDSRGFDTTANSYEADALAAYLSGIRPGRIVVLATRGDATVHLT
;
A
#
# COMPACT_ATOMS: atom_id res chain seq x y z
N TRP A 1 -15.52 2.42 3.76
CA TRP A 1 -14.97 1.52 4.81
C TRP A 1 -14.83 2.25 6.14
N ARG A 2 -15.07 1.55 7.24
CA ARG A 2 -14.93 2.07 8.61
C ARG A 2 -14.28 1.00 9.50
N ASN A 3 -13.45 1.41 10.45
CA ASN A 3 -12.99 0.60 11.58
C ASN A 3 -12.83 1.49 12.82
N SER A 4 -12.45 0.91 13.97
CA SER A 4 -12.27 1.65 15.23
C SER A 4 -11.19 2.75 15.20
N PHE A 5 -10.34 2.78 14.17
CA PHE A 5 -9.19 3.67 14.06
C PHE A 5 -9.28 4.65 12.87
N GLY A 6 -10.30 4.55 12.02
CA GLY A 6 -10.36 5.37 10.82
C GLY A 6 -11.53 5.11 9.87
N VAL A 7 -11.58 6.00 8.88
CA VAL A 7 -12.65 6.22 7.91
C VAL A 7 -12.01 6.28 6.53
N LEU A 8 -12.54 5.54 5.57
CA LEU A 8 -12.19 5.64 4.15
C LEU A 8 -13.50 5.76 3.36
N GLY A 9 -13.74 6.90 2.72
CA GLY A 9 -14.96 7.17 1.95
C GLY A 9 -16.19 7.56 2.77
N SER A 10 -17.33 7.68 2.10
CA SER A 10 -18.63 8.09 2.64
C SER A 10 -19.22 7.10 3.66
N GLU A 11 -20.16 7.58 4.50
CA GLU A 11 -20.81 6.76 5.54
C GLU A 11 -22.20 6.26 5.08
N GLN A 12 -22.31 4.96 4.82
CA GLN A 12 -23.61 4.27 4.73
C GLN A 12 -23.53 2.85 5.31
N THR A 13 -23.39 2.78 6.64
CA THR A 13 -23.17 1.51 7.36
C THR A 13 -24.37 0.56 7.32
N GLN A 14 -25.58 1.07 7.06
CA GLN A 14 -26.80 0.26 6.95
C GLN A 14 -26.70 -0.83 5.87
N LEU A 15 -25.92 -0.60 4.82
CA LEU A 15 -25.73 -1.55 3.72
C LEU A 15 -25.13 -2.89 4.20
N GLN A 16 -24.38 -2.89 5.30
CA GLN A 16 -23.83 -4.13 5.85
C GLN A 16 -24.92 -5.11 6.31
N TYR A 17 -26.10 -4.62 6.68
CA TYR A 17 -27.23 -5.48 7.05
C TYR A 17 -27.83 -6.19 5.83
N PHE A 18 -27.64 -5.69 4.60
CA PHE A 18 -28.10 -6.41 3.42
C PHE A 18 -27.41 -7.77 3.26
N GLN A 19 -26.16 -7.89 3.72
CA GLN A 19 -25.46 -9.18 3.71
C GLN A 19 -26.16 -10.26 4.51
N THR A 20 -26.93 -9.92 5.57
CA THR A 20 -27.69 -10.92 6.33
C THR A 20 -28.87 -11.49 5.55
N VAL A 21 -29.37 -10.74 4.56
CA VAL A 21 -30.48 -11.15 3.69
C VAL A 21 -29.95 -11.94 2.49
N HIS A 22 -28.98 -11.38 1.75
CA HIS A 22 -28.53 -12.00 0.50
C HIS A 22 -27.35 -12.97 0.66
N GLY A 23 -26.64 -12.97 1.78
CA GLY A 23 -25.55 -13.90 2.08
C GLY A 23 -24.32 -13.79 1.15
N LYS A 24 -24.16 -12.66 0.45
CA LYS A 24 -23.07 -12.44 -0.52
C LYS A 24 -22.01 -11.50 0.07
N PRO A 25 -20.73 -11.67 -0.26
CA PRO A 25 -19.70 -10.69 0.06
C PRO A 25 -20.01 -9.33 -0.56
N MET A 26 -19.61 -8.25 0.12
CA MET A 26 -19.71 -6.87 -0.36
C MET A 26 -18.40 -6.16 -0.05
N ILE A 27 -17.96 -5.31 -0.98
CA ILE A 27 -16.82 -4.41 -0.78
C ILE A 27 -17.35 -3.14 -0.13
N GLY A 28 -17.22 -3.04 1.19
CA GLY A 28 -17.73 -1.90 1.95
C GLY A 28 -18.16 -2.30 3.36
N GLY A 29 -18.70 -1.34 4.11
CA GLY A 29 -19.21 -1.56 5.48
C GLY A 29 -18.25 -1.17 6.61
N ASN A 30 -18.68 -1.49 7.83
CA ASN A 30 -17.95 -1.24 9.07
C ASN A 30 -17.41 -2.55 9.64
N ILE A 31 -16.09 -2.63 9.84
CA ILE A 31 -15.43 -3.81 10.39
C ILE A 31 -14.72 -3.39 11.68
N SER A 32 -15.31 -3.77 12.82
CA SER A 32 -14.63 -3.69 14.12
C SER A 32 -13.50 -4.72 14.18
N ARG A 33 -12.34 -4.35 14.74
CA ARG A 33 -11.19 -5.24 14.95
C ARG A 33 -10.63 -5.85 13.65
N ALA A 34 -10.63 -5.08 12.56
CA ALA A 34 -9.87 -5.45 11.37
C ALA A 34 -8.36 -5.47 11.66
N PRO A 35 -7.58 -6.38 11.02
CA PRO A 35 -6.12 -6.29 11.03
C PRO A 35 -5.64 -4.91 10.59
N ALA A 36 -4.53 -4.43 11.17
CA ALA A 36 -4.02 -3.08 10.96
C ALA A 36 -3.84 -2.75 9.46
N PHE A 37 -3.23 -3.68 8.70
CA PHE A 37 -2.93 -3.49 7.28
C PHE A 37 -4.16 -3.31 6.38
N LYS A 38 -5.35 -3.74 6.81
CA LYS A 38 -6.51 -3.89 5.92
C LYS A 38 -7.02 -2.56 5.36
N MET A 39 -6.98 -1.50 6.18
CA MET A 39 -7.35 -0.16 5.70
C MET A 39 -6.31 0.38 4.72
N ASP A 40 -5.03 0.15 5.00
CA ASP A 40 -3.93 0.59 4.14
C ASP A 40 -3.93 -0.15 2.81
N TYR A 41 -4.30 -1.44 2.79
CA TYR A 41 -4.53 -2.21 1.57
C TYR A 41 -5.54 -1.51 0.65
N PHE A 42 -6.74 -1.19 1.13
CA PHE A 42 -7.75 -0.54 0.29
C PHE A 42 -7.36 0.90 -0.10
N ARG A 43 -6.68 1.63 0.79
CA ARG A 43 -6.23 3.00 0.51
C ARG A 43 -5.19 3.07 -0.61
N ARG A 44 -4.37 2.03 -0.76
CA ARG A 44 -3.32 1.97 -1.80
C ARG A 44 -3.87 1.69 -3.20
N ILE A 45 -5.09 1.16 -3.33
CA ILE A 45 -5.68 0.80 -4.63
C ILE A 45 -6.23 2.06 -5.33
N PRO A 46 -5.71 2.46 -6.52
CA PRO A 46 -6.08 3.73 -7.14
C PRO A 46 -7.59 3.93 -7.41
N LEU A 47 -8.36 2.89 -7.74
CA LEU A 47 -9.81 2.97 -7.96
C LEU A 47 -10.53 3.38 -6.67
N PHE A 48 -10.18 2.74 -5.55
CA PHE A 48 -10.77 3.07 -4.26
C PHE A 48 -10.29 4.44 -3.79
N ARG A 49 -9.03 4.80 -4.03
CA ARG A 49 -8.53 6.16 -3.79
C ARG A 49 -9.37 7.21 -4.55
N ALA A 50 -9.52 7.07 -5.87
CA ALA A 50 -10.29 8.00 -6.69
C ALA A 50 -11.74 8.15 -6.20
N LEU A 51 -12.43 7.03 -5.95
CA LEU A 51 -13.79 7.05 -5.41
C LEU A 51 -13.85 7.75 -4.05
N THR A 52 -12.92 7.45 -3.15
CA THR A 52 -12.93 8.03 -1.80
C THR A 52 -12.52 9.50 -1.78
N ASP A 53 -11.67 9.94 -2.70
CA ASP A 53 -11.34 11.36 -2.87
C ASP A 53 -12.56 12.13 -3.38
N LEU A 54 -13.30 11.58 -4.36
CA LEU A 54 -14.59 12.13 -4.80
C LEU A 54 -15.64 12.12 -3.69
N GLU A 55 -15.67 11.13 -2.82
CA GLU A 55 -16.60 11.14 -1.68
C GLU A 55 -16.24 12.19 -0.62
N MET A 56 -15.00 12.67 -0.58
CA MET A 56 -14.47 13.51 0.50
C MET A 56 -14.13 14.94 0.03
N TYR A 57 -14.84 15.47 -0.96
CA TYR A 57 -14.62 16.80 -1.55
C TYR A 57 -13.24 17.02 -2.21
N ARG A 58 -12.45 15.97 -2.41
CA ARG A 58 -11.12 16.08 -3.02
C ARG A 58 -11.20 15.96 -4.54
N VAL A 59 -10.12 16.39 -5.19
CA VAL A 59 -9.90 16.28 -6.63
C VAL A 59 -9.17 14.98 -6.92
N VAL A 60 -9.63 14.24 -7.93
CA VAL A 60 -8.90 13.10 -8.47
C VAL A 60 -7.86 13.63 -9.45
N THR A 61 -6.57 13.39 -9.18
CA THR A 61 -5.51 13.83 -10.09
C THR A 61 -5.55 13.03 -11.40
N PRO A 62 -5.04 13.58 -12.53
CA PRO A 62 -4.98 12.84 -13.79
C PRO A 62 -4.27 11.49 -13.68
N GLU A 63 -3.22 11.41 -12.87
CA GLU A 63 -2.44 10.18 -12.64
C GLU A 63 -3.29 9.15 -11.88
N THR A 64 -4.03 9.59 -10.87
CA THR A 64 -4.92 8.71 -10.09
C THR A 64 -6.10 8.22 -10.94
N ASP A 65 -6.69 9.07 -11.77
CA ASP A 65 -7.75 8.70 -12.72
C ASP A 65 -7.25 7.68 -13.74
N ALA A 66 -6.10 7.94 -14.37
CA ALA A 66 -5.49 7.03 -15.33
C ALA A 66 -5.21 5.65 -14.71
N ALA A 67 -4.65 5.61 -13.50
CA ALA A 67 -4.38 4.37 -12.77
C ALA A 67 -5.68 3.67 -12.29
N ALA A 68 -6.72 4.42 -11.93
CA ALA A 68 -8.02 3.87 -11.57
C ALA A 68 -8.68 3.18 -12.77
N ARG A 69 -8.68 3.84 -13.94
CA ARG A 69 -9.23 3.31 -15.19
C ARG A 69 -8.50 2.08 -15.67
N SER A 70 -7.16 2.08 -15.63
CA SER A 70 -6.37 0.95 -16.12
C SER A 70 -6.61 -0.34 -15.35
N GLN A 71 -6.89 -0.26 -14.04
CA GLN A 71 -7.09 -1.45 -13.20
C GLN A 71 -8.57 -1.82 -12.98
N ALA A 72 -9.53 -0.95 -13.33
CA ALA A 72 -10.94 -1.11 -12.93
C ALA A 72 -11.51 -2.48 -13.32
N ALA A 73 -11.27 -2.91 -14.56
CA ALA A 73 -11.66 -4.24 -15.04
C ALA A 73 -10.99 -5.36 -14.23
N SER A 74 -9.67 -5.32 -14.10
CA SER A 74 -8.91 -6.33 -13.37
C SER A 74 -9.33 -6.47 -11.91
N LEU A 75 -9.75 -5.37 -11.26
CA LEU A 75 -10.31 -5.40 -9.89
C LEU A 75 -11.65 -6.12 -9.82
N MET A 76 -12.54 -5.90 -10.79
CA MET A 76 -13.82 -6.61 -10.84
C MET A 76 -13.62 -8.12 -11.02
N ALA A 77 -12.62 -8.52 -11.81
CA ALA A 77 -12.23 -9.92 -11.97
C ALA A 77 -11.57 -10.48 -10.70
N LEU A 78 -10.66 -9.72 -10.07
CA LEU A 78 -9.96 -10.13 -8.84
C LEU A 78 -10.92 -10.40 -7.69
N TYR A 79 -11.83 -9.48 -7.41
CA TYR A 79 -12.76 -9.61 -6.29
C TYR A 79 -14.04 -10.35 -6.64
N ASP A 80 -14.18 -10.82 -7.88
CA ASP A 80 -15.39 -11.48 -8.38
C ASP A 80 -16.66 -10.61 -8.21
N VAL A 81 -16.54 -9.31 -8.48
CA VAL A 81 -17.65 -8.36 -8.31
C VAL A 81 -18.63 -8.51 -9.46
N ARG A 82 -19.81 -9.06 -9.18
CA ARG A 82 -20.84 -9.34 -10.19
C ARG A 82 -21.86 -8.22 -10.38
N TYR A 83 -22.03 -7.40 -9.35
CA TYR A 83 -23.03 -6.35 -9.30
C TYR A 83 -22.44 -5.08 -8.69
N PHE A 84 -22.77 -3.95 -9.29
CA PHE A 84 -22.54 -2.63 -8.73
C PHE A 84 -23.89 -2.03 -8.34
N ILE A 85 -23.99 -1.53 -7.12
CA ILE A 85 -25.23 -0.99 -6.56
C ILE A 85 -24.96 0.45 -6.14
N THR A 86 -25.76 1.38 -6.67
CA THR A 86 -25.80 2.76 -6.19
C THR A 86 -26.99 2.93 -5.26
N THR A 87 -26.83 3.82 -4.29
CA THR A 87 -27.73 3.98 -3.16
C THR A 87 -28.13 5.45 -3.05
N PRO A 88 -29.35 5.75 -2.60
CA PRO A 88 -29.77 7.13 -2.43
C PRO A 88 -28.97 7.80 -1.31
N SER A 89 -28.70 9.09 -1.45
CA SER A 89 -28.11 9.89 -0.38
C SER A 89 -29.01 9.93 0.85
N ILE A 90 -28.41 9.89 2.04
CA ILE A 90 -29.14 10.08 3.29
C ILE A 90 -29.18 11.59 3.62
N PRO A 91 -30.37 12.21 3.77
CA PRO A 91 -30.46 13.61 4.17
C PRO A 91 -29.71 13.90 5.47
N GLY A 92 -28.95 14.99 5.50
CA GLY A 92 -28.11 15.43 6.61
C GLY A 92 -26.77 14.70 6.74
N ARG A 93 -26.41 13.79 5.83
CA ARG A 93 -25.15 13.02 5.87
C ARG A 93 -24.11 13.53 4.87
N TYR A 94 -23.51 14.66 5.22
CA TYR A 94 -22.30 15.16 4.54
C TYR A 94 -21.08 14.28 4.84
N PRO A 95 -20.11 14.15 3.92
CA PRO A 95 -20.04 14.79 2.61
C PRO A 95 -20.93 14.14 1.53
N TYR A 96 -21.37 12.90 1.76
CA TYR A 96 -21.99 12.06 0.72
C TYR A 96 -23.24 12.67 0.09
N GLN A 97 -24.06 13.37 0.88
CA GLN A 97 -25.23 14.08 0.37
C GLN A 97 -24.91 15.01 -0.81
N ASP A 98 -23.72 15.62 -0.83
CA ASP A 98 -23.32 16.53 -1.90
C ASP A 98 -22.49 15.83 -2.97
N THR A 99 -21.79 14.76 -2.61
CA THR A 99 -20.80 14.12 -3.48
C THR A 99 -21.31 12.85 -4.17
N TRP A 100 -22.51 12.35 -3.85
CA TRP A 100 -22.98 11.07 -4.39
C TRP A 100 -23.13 11.09 -5.91
N GLN A 101 -23.65 12.18 -6.50
CA GLN A 101 -23.86 12.29 -7.95
C GLN A 101 -22.55 12.19 -8.71
N ARG A 102 -21.57 13.05 -8.36
CA ARG A 102 -20.24 13.03 -8.99
C ARG A 102 -19.51 11.71 -8.81
N THR A 103 -19.72 11.03 -7.68
CA THR A 103 -19.10 9.72 -7.39
C THR A 103 -19.77 8.63 -8.22
N GLU A 104 -21.10 8.64 -8.33
CA GLU A 104 -21.88 7.74 -9.19
C GLU A 104 -21.45 7.91 -10.66
N GLU A 105 -21.45 9.14 -11.17
CA GLU A 105 -21.05 9.44 -12.56
C GLU A 105 -19.65 8.91 -12.87
N TYR A 106 -18.69 9.14 -11.98
CA TYR A 106 -17.33 8.62 -12.12
C TYR A 106 -17.32 7.08 -12.13
N ALA A 107 -18.00 6.44 -11.18
CA ALA A 107 -18.06 4.97 -11.10
C ALA A 107 -18.69 4.36 -12.36
N LEU A 108 -19.80 4.92 -12.86
CA LEU A 108 -20.46 4.48 -14.09
C LEU A 108 -19.58 4.67 -15.34
N ASN A 109 -18.70 5.67 -15.33
CA ASN A 109 -17.77 5.94 -16.42
C ASN A 109 -16.52 5.05 -16.40
N VAL A 110 -16.08 4.61 -15.22
CA VAL A 110 -14.83 3.85 -15.04
C VAL A 110 -15.06 2.34 -14.99
N LEU A 111 -16.16 1.88 -14.39
CA LEU A 111 -16.42 0.47 -14.19
C LEU A 111 -16.99 -0.19 -15.46
N PRO A 112 -16.61 -1.46 -15.74
CA PRO A 112 -17.18 -2.20 -16.86
C PRO A 112 -18.60 -2.68 -16.51
N LEU A 113 -19.62 -1.87 -16.80
CA LEU A 113 -21.01 -2.12 -16.42
C LEU A 113 -21.91 -2.26 -17.65
N GLU A 114 -22.90 -3.16 -17.58
CA GLU A 114 -24.06 -3.11 -18.47
C GLU A 114 -24.85 -1.83 -18.15
N GLN A 115 -25.11 -1.02 -19.17
CA GLN A 115 -25.92 0.20 -19.08
C GLN A 115 -27.08 0.16 -20.09
N PRO A 116 -28.29 0.63 -19.72
CA PRO A 116 -28.66 1.22 -18.43
C PRO A 116 -28.75 0.19 -17.29
N ALA A 117 -29.04 0.64 -16.06
CA ALA A 117 -29.27 -0.24 -14.92
C ALA A 117 -30.32 -1.31 -15.25
N PHE A 118 -30.12 -2.54 -14.78
CA PHE A 118 -31.09 -3.63 -15.01
C PHE A 118 -32.24 -3.61 -14.00
N TRP A 119 -32.10 -2.82 -12.92
CA TRP A 119 -33.11 -2.64 -11.89
C TRP A 119 -32.94 -1.28 -11.20
N GLU A 120 -34.07 -0.62 -10.93
CA GLU A 120 -34.14 0.66 -10.22
C GLU A 120 -35.44 0.74 -9.40
N ALA A 121 -35.33 1.04 -8.10
CA ALA A 121 -36.46 1.34 -7.22
C ALA A 121 -35.99 2.10 -5.97
N ASP A 122 -36.83 2.98 -5.42
CA ASP A 122 -36.58 3.70 -4.16
C ASP A 122 -35.23 4.43 -4.10
N GLY A 123 -34.76 4.93 -5.26
CA GLY A 123 -33.47 5.61 -5.40
C GLY A 123 -32.24 4.68 -5.42
N TYR A 124 -32.44 3.36 -5.37
CA TYR A 124 -31.38 2.37 -5.61
C TYR A 124 -31.32 2.02 -7.09
N ARG A 125 -30.11 1.77 -7.60
CA ARG A 125 -29.89 1.23 -8.95
C ARG A 125 -28.92 0.07 -8.90
N ALA A 126 -29.18 -0.96 -9.70
CA ALA A 126 -28.31 -2.11 -9.82
C ALA A 126 -27.84 -2.30 -11.27
N TYR A 127 -26.53 -2.51 -11.40
CA TYR A 127 -25.85 -2.73 -12.67
C TYR A 127 -25.17 -4.09 -12.63
N ARG A 128 -25.22 -4.82 -13.74
CA ARG A 128 -24.39 -6.03 -13.91
C ARG A 128 -22.99 -5.59 -14.31
N VAL A 129 -22.00 -6.20 -13.69
CA VAL A 129 -20.61 -5.99 -14.10
C VAL A 129 -20.32 -6.87 -15.30
N ILE A 130 -19.85 -6.27 -16.40
CA ILE A 130 -19.30 -6.97 -17.56
C ILE A 130 -17.99 -7.61 -17.12
N GLN A 131 -18.01 -8.92 -16.96
CA GLN A 131 -16.92 -9.67 -16.34
C GLN A 131 -15.71 -9.74 -17.27
N PRO A 132 -14.58 -9.13 -16.88
CA PRO A 132 -13.39 -9.15 -17.71
C PRO A 132 -12.78 -10.54 -17.75
N ALA A 133 -12.08 -10.86 -18.85
CA ALA A 133 -11.34 -12.10 -18.94
C ALA A 133 -10.18 -12.10 -17.93
N THR A 134 -10.10 -13.13 -17.10
CA THR A 134 -8.94 -13.35 -16.24
C THR A 134 -7.87 -14.07 -17.05
N PRO A 135 -6.69 -13.47 -17.29
CA PRO A 135 -5.66 -14.10 -18.09
C PRO A 135 -5.16 -15.38 -17.41
N PHE A 136 -4.89 -16.40 -18.22
CA PHE A 136 -4.28 -17.64 -17.77
C PHE A 136 -3.22 -18.09 -18.79
N PRO A 137 -1.93 -18.19 -18.40
CA PRO A 137 -1.41 -17.97 -17.05
C PRO A 137 -1.54 -16.51 -16.59
N PHE A 138 -1.95 -16.31 -15.33
CA PHE A 138 -1.87 -15.00 -14.67
C PHE A 138 -0.41 -14.76 -14.27
N ARG A 139 0.13 -13.58 -14.62
CA ARG A 139 1.48 -13.18 -14.26
C ARG A 139 1.42 -11.85 -13.51
N LEU A 140 2.16 -11.77 -12.42
CA LEU A 140 2.29 -10.59 -11.59
C LEU A 140 3.78 -10.31 -11.42
N ASP A 141 4.21 -9.14 -11.90
CA ASP A 141 5.58 -8.65 -11.66
C ASP A 141 5.56 -7.73 -10.44
N LEU A 142 6.03 -8.26 -9.30
CA LEU A 142 6.07 -7.54 -8.03
C LEU A 142 7.07 -6.35 -8.03
N GLY A 143 7.88 -6.20 -9.08
CA GLY A 143 8.77 -5.08 -9.27
C GLY A 143 8.18 -3.91 -10.06
N THR A 144 6.87 -3.90 -10.29
CA THR A 144 6.18 -2.87 -11.10
C THR A 144 5.04 -2.18 -10.34
N THR A 145 4.57 -1.05 -10.86
CA THR A 145 3.38 -0.34 -10.35
C THR A 145 2.08 -1.07 -10.71
N GLY A 146 1.00 -0.82 -9.97
CA GLY A 146 -0.31 -1.41 -10.27
C GLY A 146 -0.50 -2.78 -9.61
N ILE A 147 0.42 -3.19 -8.75
CA ILE A 147 0.36 -4.46 -8.01
C ILE A 147 -0.42 -4.37 -6.71
N GLU A 148 -0.80 -3.16 -6.28
CA GLU A 148 -1.41 -2.86 -4.98
C GLU A 148 -2.61 -3.75 -4.65
N PRO A 149 -3.50 -4.10 -5.61
CA PRO A 149 -4.62 -5.00 -5.32
C PRO A 149 -4.19 -6.45 -5.02
N TYR A 150 -3.04 -6.88 -5.50
CA TYR A 150 -2.60 -8.27 -5.45
C TYR A 150 -1.68 -8.56 -4.25
N ILE A 151 -1.23 -7.53 -3.52
CA ILE A 151 -0.34 -7.67 -2.37
C ILE A 151 -1.08 -7.37 -1.06
N GLY A 152 -1.10 -8.34 -0.15
CA GLY A 152 -1.69 -8.22 1.17
C GLY A 152 -0.69 -7.73 2.23
N ASP A 153 -0.75 -8.34 3.40
CA ASP A 153 0.17 -8.05 4.52
C ASP A 153 1.57 -8.63 4.28
N GLY A 154 2.56 -8.14 5.03
CA GLY A 154 3.92 -8.70 5.10
C GLY A 154 4.91 -8.28 4.02
N TRP A 155 4.53 -7.31 3.19
CA TRP A 155 5.37 -6.74 2.13
C TRP A 155 5.85 -5.32 2.48
N ASP A 156 7.01 -4.92 1.95
CA ASP A 156 7.49 -3.54 2.01
C ASP A 156 6.68 -2.61 1.07
N THR A 157 5.53 -2.17 1.54
CA THR A 157 4.61 -1.35 0.75
C THR A 157 4.85 0.15 0.89
N GLY A 158 5.82 0.54 1.73
CA GLY A 158 6.25 1.93 1.92
C GLY A 158 7.16 2.43 0.80
N PHE A 159 7.76 1.51 0.05
CA PHE A 159 8.52 1.83 -1.16
C PHE A 159 7.57 2.00 -2.36
N GLN A 160 7.49 3.22 -2.91
CA GLN A 160 6.94 3.39 -4.25
C GLN A 160 7.92 2.74 -5.25
N ILE A 161 7.54 1.57 -5.72
CA ILE A 161 8.31 0.68 -6.60
C ILE A 161 8.79 1.39 -7.89
N SER A 162 8.14 2.48 -8.31
CA SER A 162 8.43 3.19 -9.56
C SER A 162 9.52 4.26 -9.51
N ASP A 163 9.73 4.96 -8.39
CA ASP A 163 10.30 6.31 -8.53
C ASP A 163 11.83 6.38 -8.38
N PHE A 164 12.47 5.30 -7.90
CA PHE A 164 13.91 5.29 -7.64
C PHE A 164 14.69 4.15 -8.34
N GLY A 165 14.05 3.38 -9.22
CA GLY A 165 14.73 2.35 -10.02
C GLY A 165 15.51 1.33 -9.17
N PHE A 166 15.05 1.07 -7.94
CA PHE A 166 15.74 0.16 -7.03
C PHE A 166 15.71 -1.26 -7.60
N ARG A 167 16.90 -1.78 -7.91
CA ARG A 167 17.09 -3.12 -8.45
C ARG A 167 17.82 -3.97 -7.43
N ILE A 168 17.24 -5.11 -7.09
CA ILE A 168 17.90 -6.16 -6.29
C ILE A 168 18.58 -7.10 -7.27
N ASP A 169 19.92 -7.08 -7.30
CA ASP A 169 20.71 -7.87 -8.25
C ASP A 169 20.25 -7.67 -9.71
N GLN A 170 20.00 -6.42 -10.11
CA GLN A 170 19.48 -6.00 -11.41
C GLN A 170 18.01 -6.36 -11.72
N ALA A 171 17.29 -7.03 -10.81
CA ALA A 171 15.86 -7.30 -10.95
C ALA A 171 15.00 -6.28 -10.18
N SER A 172 13.88 -5.86 -10.78
CA SER A 172 12.82 -5.17 -10.04
C SER A 172 12.09 -6.19 -9.15
N ALA A 173 11.92 -5.88 -7.86
CA ALA A 173 11.35 -6.83 -6.90
C ALA A 173 10.78 -6.11 -5.67
N LEU A 174 9.97 -6.84 -4.90
CA LEU A 174 9.38 -6.39 -3.65
C LEU A 174 9.89 -7.24 -2.48
N TRP A 175 10.28 -6.62 -1.39
CA TRP A 175 10.70 -7.33 -0.18
C TRP A 175 9.50 -7.86 0.60
N ALA A 176 9.55 -9.13 0.97
CA ALA A 176 8.77 -9.64 2.10
C ALA A 176 9.52 -9.29 3.38
N THR A 177 8.94 -8.42 4.21
CA THR A 177 9.58 -7.89 5.43
C THR A 177 9.17 -8.64 6.68
N GLU A 178 8.11 -9.44 6.59
CA GLU A 178 7.59 -10.25 7.68
C GLU A 178 7.83 -11.74 7.44
N ARG A 179 7.60 -12.55 8.48
CA ARG A 179 7.67 -14.02 8.36
C ARG A 179 6.48 -14.61 7.59
N GLU A 180 5.42 -13.85 7.40
CA GLU A 180 4.28 -14.22 6.57
C GLU A 180 3.99 -13.08 5.60
N ALA A 181 3.75 -13.41 4.33
CA ALA A 181 3.38 -12.45 3.31
C ALA A 181 2.21 -12.98 2.47
N GLU A 182 1.23 -12.12 2.16
CA GLU A 182 0.01 -12.52 1.46
C GLU A 182 -0.04 -11.99 0.02
N LEU A 183 -0.47 -12.83 -0.92
CA LEU A 183 -0.84 -12.45 -2.27
C LEU A 183 -2.31 -12.81 -2.53
N TYR A 184 -2.98 -12.02 -3.37
CA TYR A 184 -4.34 -12.30 -3.84
C TYR A 184 -4.32 -12.49 -5.34
N LEU A 185 -4.60 -13.70 -5.82
CA LEU A 185 -4.51 -14.05 -7.24
C LEU A 185 -5.91 -14.33 -7.82
N PRO A 186 -6.26 -13.74 -8.98
CA PRO A 186 -7.55 -13.97 -9.61
C PRO A 186 -7.58 -15.33 -10.33
N LEU A 187 -8.75 -15.96 -10.35
CA LEU A 187 -8.98 -17.14 -11.18
C LEU A 187 -10.42 -17.15 -11.72
N ALA A 188 -10.59 -17.43 -13.03
CA ALA A 188 -11.92 -17.41 -13.65
C ALA A 188 -12.85 -18.52 -13.13
N GLU A 189 -12.27 -19.68 -12.80
CA GLU A 189 -12.95 -20.88 -12.32
C GLU A 189 -11.96 -21.75 -11.52
N ALA A 190 -12.45 -22.53 -10.56
CA ALA A 190 -11.58 -23.44 -9.81
C ALA A 190 -10.96 -24.48 -10.75
N ARG A 191 -9.64 -24.60 -10.75
CA ARG A 191 -8.91 -25.61 -11.52
C ARG A 191 -7.58 -25.93 -10.85
N GLU A 192 -7.00 -27.08 -11.21
CA GLU A 192 -5.62 -27.38 -10.84
C GLU A 192 -4.67 -26.40 -11.54
N VAL A 193 -3.71 -25.87 -10.80
CA VAL A 193 -2.74 -24.89 -11.31
C VAL A 193 -1.35 -25.20 -10.79
N THR A 194 -0.34 -24.75 -11.53
CA THR A 194 1.04 -24.67 -11.03
C THR A 194 1.32 -23.23 -10.64
N LEU A 195 1.59 -23.00 -9.35
CA LEU A 195 2.10 -21.72 -8.88
C LEU A 195 3.62 -21.70 -9.07
N ARG A 196 4.12 -20.67 -9.75
CA ARG A 196 5.55 -20.42 -9.97
C ARG A 196 5.91 -19.04 -9.44
N MET A 197 6.99 -18.95 -8.68
CA MET A 197 7.47 -17.71 -8.09
C MET A 197 8.98 -17.62 -8.22
N ALA A 198 9.48 -16.49 -8.73
CA ALA A 198 10.88 -16.12 -8.60
C ALA A 198 11.11 -15.51 -7.23
N VAL A 199 12.10 -16.00 -6.48
CA VAL A 199 12.40 -15.55 -5.12
C VAL A 199 13.90 -15.63 -4.85
N ALA A 200 14.42 -14.67 -4.08
CA ALA A 200 15.76 -14.68 -3.54
C ALA A 200 15.71 -14.42 -2.03
N PRO A 201 16.37 -15.22 -1.19
CA PRO A 201 16.50 -14.91 0.23
C PRO A 201 17.54 -13.80 0.45
N LEU A 202 17.37 -13.00 1.51
CA LEU A 202 18.47 -12.16 1.99
C LEU A 202 19.64 -13.04 2.43
N THR A 203 20.86 -12.75 1.96
CA THR A 203 22.06 -13.52 2.31
C THR A 203 23.14 -12.64 2.89
N TYR A 204 23.81 -13.13 3.94
CA TYR A 204 24.94 -12.48 4.59
C TYR A 204 25.82 -13.54 5.29
N ALA A 205 27.04 -13.16 5.70
CA ALA A 205 27.95 -14.09 6.36
C ALA A 205 27.34 -14.64 7.67
N GLY A 206 27.24 -15.96 7.78
CA GLY A 206 26.61 -16.62 8.93
C GLY A 206 25.07 -16.55 8.97
N ALA A 207 24.42 -16.17 7.86
CA ALA A 207 22.96 -16.18 7.77
C ALA A 207 22.40 -17.60 8.02
N PRO A 208 21.37 -17.76 8.86
CA PRO A 208 20.67 -19.04 8.99
C PRO A 208 19.98 -19.39 7.67
N GLY A 209 19.85 -20.67 7.37
CA GLY A 209 19.14 -21.14 6.17
C GLY A 209 17.72 -20.55 6.10
N GLN A 210 17.33 -20.05 4.93
CA GLN A 210 15.98 -19.56 4.67
C GLN A 210 15.13 -20.67 4.04
N THR A 211 13.84 -20.68 4.36
CA THR A 211 12.88 -21.60 3.75
C THR A 211 11.61 -20.86 3.36
N VAL A 212 10.86 -21.39 2.41
CA VAL A 212 9.51 -20.93 2.07
C VAL A 212 8.52 -22.08 2.17
N ALA A 213 7.40 -21.85 2.84
CA ALA A 213 6.19 -22.68 2.72
C ALA A 213 5.12 -21.88 1.97
N ILE A 214 4.26 -22.59 1.23
CA ILE A 214 3.17 -21.98 0.46
C ILE A 214 1.86 -22.60 0.90
N ASN A 215 0.93 -21.75 1.30
CA ASN A 215 -0.45 -22.10 1.61
C ASN A 215 -1.38 -21.37 0.63
N VAL A 216 -2.38 -22.08 0.09
CA VAL A 216 -3.39 -21.50 -0.79
C VAL A 216 -4.77 -21.76 -0.19
N ASN A 217 -5.50 -20.69 0.12
CA ASN A 217 -6.83 -20.72 0.74
C ASN A 217 -6.93 -21.69 1.94
N GLY A 218 -5.91 -21.74 2.79
CA GLY A 218 -5.85 -22.62 3.97
C GLY A 218 -5.20 -23.98 3.71
N THR A 219 -4.96 -24.36 2.45
CA THR A 219 -4.32 -25.64 2.09
C THR A 219 -2.82 -25.47 1.86
N THR A 220 -1.99 -26.20 2.61
CA THR A 220 -0.54 -26.19 2.41
C THR A 220 -0.16 -27.00 1.17
N VAL A 221 0.40 -26.33 0.17
CA VAL A 221 0.79 -26.93 -1.13
C VAL A 221 2.30 -27.10 -1.28
N LEU A 222 3.08 -26.41 -0.46
CA LEU A 222 4.54 -26.57 -0.38
C LEU A 222 4.99 -26.43 1.07
N GLN A 223 5.74 -27.42 1.57
CA GLN A 223 6.25 -27.41 2.94
C GLN A 223 7.74 -27.06 2.97
N LYS A 224 8.09 -25.98 3.69
CA LYS A 224 9.44 -25.62 4.13
C LYS A 224 10.54 -25.90 3.09
N ARG A 225 10.34 -25.46 1.84
CA ARG A 225 11.32 -25.59 0.77
C ARG A 225 12.56 -24.74 1.13
N PRO A 226 13.77 -25.31 1.23
CA PRO A 226 14.99 -24.53 1.40
C PRO A 226 15.23 -23.62 0.20
N LEU A 227 15.71 -22.40 0.46
CA LEU A 227 16.09 -21.44 -0.57
C LEU A 227 17.63 -21.33 -0.63
N ALA A 228 18.20 -21.52 -1.82
CA ALA A 228 19.60 -21.23 -2.08
C ALA A 228 19.83 -19.71 -2.15
N PRO A 229 21.08 -19.23 -1.95
CA PRO A 229 21.46 -17.85 -2.28
C PRO A 229 21.12 -17.47 -3.72
N GLY A 230 20.67 -16.23 -3.92
CA GLY A 230 20.33 -15.68 -5.23
C GLY A 230 18.93 -16.01 -5.73
N TRP A 231 18.60 -15.47 -6.91
CA TRP A 231 17.31 -15.68 -7.57
C TRP A 231 17.13 -17.12 -8.01
N GLN A 232 16.01 -17.73 -7.61
CA GLN A 232 15.60 -19.06 -8.04
C GLN A 232 14.09 -19.12 -8.26
N THR A 233 13.64 -20.14 -9.00
CA THR A 233 12.20 -20.39 -9.19
C THR A 233 11.74 -21.47 -8.21
N VAL A 234 10.69 -21.17 -7.46
CA VAL A 234 9.96 -22.11 -6.64
C VAL A 234 8.65 -22.45 -7.33
N GLU A 235 8.34 -23.75 -7.44
CA GLU A 235 7.10 -24.25 -8.03
C GLU A 235 6.32 -25.09 -7.02
N ALA A 236 4.99 -24.98 -7.06
CA ALA A 236 4.07 -25.81 -6.30
C ALA A 236 2.85 -26.18 -7.14
N ALA A 237 2.50 -27.46 -7.15
CA ALA A 237 1.23 -27.92 -7.70
C ALA A 237 0.12 -27.61 -6.69
N VAL A 238 -0.97 -26.99 -7.15
CA VAL A 238 -2.08 -26.57 -6.31
C VAL A 238 -3.32 -27.31 -6.78
N PRO A 239 -3.90 -28.21 -5.95
CA PRO A 239 -5.05 -28.99 -6.34
C PRO A 239 -6.28 -28.09 -6.53
N VAL A 240 -7.20 -28.52 -7.41
CA VAL A 240 -8.48 -27.81 -7.64
C VAL A 240 -9.26 -27.56 -6.36
N THR A 241 -9.16 -28.45 -5.36
CA THR A 241 -9.84 -28.33 -4.06
C THR A 241 -9.33 -27.17 -3.20
N ALA A 242 -8.12 -26.66 -3.46
CA ALA A 242 -7.56 -25.48 -2.81
C ALA A 242 -7.89 -24.18 -3.58
N MET A 243 -8.46 -24.27 -4.78
CA MET A 243 -8.74 -23.13 -5.65
C MET A 243 -10.23 -22.79 -5.69
N ARG A 244 -10.52 -21.52 -5.90
CA ARG A 244 -11.89 -21.02 -6.12
C ARG A 244 -11.91 -19.98 -7.24
N ARG A 245 -13.10 -19.73 -7.77
CA ARG A 245 -13.35 -18.56 -8.61
C ARG A 245 -13.07 -17.27 -7.84
N GLY A 246 -12.55 -16.27 -8.53
CA GLY A 246 -12.26 -14.96 -7.96
C GLY A 246 -10.94 -14.94 -7.19
N PRO A 247 -10.88 -14.32 -5.99
CA PRO A 247 -9.63 -14.09 -5.28
C PRO A 247 -9.19 -15.35 -4.54
N ASN A 248 -7.99 -15.84 -4.83
CA ASN A 248 -7.32 -16.90 -4.10
C ASN A 248 -6.21 -16.29 -3.25
N ARG A 249 -6.24 -16.56 -1.95
CA ARG A 249 -5.19 -16.11 -1.03
C ARG A 249 -4.03 -17.09 -1.07
N VAL A 250 -2.86 -16.58 -1.38
CA VAL A 250 -1.59 -17.30 -1.27
C VAL A 250 -0.80 -16.70 -0.11
N THR A 251 -0.52 -17.51 0.90
CA THR A 251 0.31 -17.11 2.04
C THR A 251 1.68 -17.77 1.90
N LEU A 252 2.72 -16.94 1.90
CA LEU A 252 4.11 -17.35 1.94
C LEU A 252 4.58 -17.29 3.39
N THR A 253 5.18 -18.36 3.90
CA THR A 253 5.75 -18.39 5.25
C THR A 253 7.25 -18.63 5.20
N PHE A 254 8.01 -17.76 5.86
CA PHE A 254 9.47 -17.76 5.89
C PHE A 254 10.01 -18.19 7.25
N ALA A 255 11.21 -18.77 7.27
CA ALA A 255 11.83 -19.23 8.52
C ALA A 255 12.17 -18.05 9.44
N TRP A 256 12.61 -16.94 8.88
CA TRP A 256 13.00 -15.73 9.58
C TRP A 256 12.81 -14.50 8.69
N ALA A 257 12.69 -13.32 9.31
CA ALA A 257 12.69 -12.02 8.65
C ALA A 257 13.60 -11.08 9.45
N LYS A 258 14.59 -10.48 8.77
CA LYS A 258 15.53 -9.51 9.33
C LYS A 258 15.80 -8.42 8.31
N SER A 259 15.95 -7.18 8.77
CA SER A 259 16.32 -6.07 7.89
C SER A 259 17.83 -6.03 7.66
N PRO A 260 18.31 -5.50 6.51
CA PRO A 260 19.74 -5.30 6.24
C PRO A 260 20.49 -4.62 7.38
N ARG A 261 19.87 -3.62 8.03
CA ARG A 261 20.43 -2.91 9.19
C ARG A 261 20.76 -3.82 10.38
N GLN A 262 20.01 -4.90 10.56
CA GLN A 262 20.21 -5.81 11.70
C GLN A 262 21.33 -6.84 11.47
N VAL A 263 21.77 -7.05 10.24
CA VAL A 263 22.62 -8.19 9.87
C VAL A 263 23.90 -7.80 9.14
N PHE A 264 23.93 -6.66 8.46
CA PHE A 264 25.15 -6.15 7.87
C PHE A 264 25.88 -5.21 8.83
N PRO A 265 27.21 -5.32 8.93
CA PRO A 265 27.99 -4.35 9.68
C PRO A 265 27.88 -2.97 9.02
N ASP A 266 28.09 -1.93 9.82
CA ASP A 266 28.38 -0.60 9.29
C ASP A 266 29.74 -0.64 8.53
N PRO A 267 29.89 -0.04 7.33
CA PRO A 267 28.95 0.80 6.59
C PRO A 267 28.04 0.05 5.59
N ALA A 268 28.15 -1.27 5.48
CA ALA A 268 27.42 -2.07 4.47
C ALA A 268 25.88 -2.06 4.66
N SER A 269 25.38 -1.61 5.81
CA SER A 269 23.96 -1.39 6.05
C SER A 269 23.44 0.00 5.63
N ARG A 270 24.32 0.96 5.30
CA ARG A 270 23.94 2.34 5.00
C ARG A 270 23.27 2.44 3.62
N ALA A 271 22.14 3.12 3.56
CA ALA A 271 21.42 3.38 2.31
C ALA A 271 21.91 4.66 1.61
N MET A 272 21.77 4.68 0.28
CA MET A 272 21.87 5.91 -0.50
C MET A 272 20.67 6.82 -0.23
N ILE A 273 20.89 8.13 -0.30
CA ILE A 273 19.84 9.14 -0.12
C ILE A 273 19.22 9.45 -1.48
N GLY A 274 18.05 8.85 -1.74
CA GLY A 274 17.30 9.05 -2.98
C GLY A 274 18.17 8.86 -4.24
N ALA A 275 18.04 9.78 -5.19
CA ALA A 275 18.81 9.80 -6.44
C ALA A 275 20.11 10.64 -6.36
N THR A 276 20.50 11.12 -5.18
CA THR A 276 21.65 12.05 -5.05
C THR A 276 23.01 11.36 -5.23
N GLY A 277 23.05 10.03 -5.14
CA GLY A 277 24.29 9.26 -5.06
C GLY A 277 25.05 9.40 -3.73
N ALA A 278 24.56 10.24 -2.80
CA ALA A 278 25.15 10.36 -1.47
C ALA A 278 24.74 9.17 -0.60
N VAL A 279 25.69 8.63 0.17
CA VAL A 279 25.42 7.63 1.21
C VAL A 279 25.36 8.35 2.55
N SER A 280 24.30 8.12 3.32
CA SER A 280 24.24 8.67 4.67
C SER A 280 25.33 8.03 5.53
N PRO A 281 26.13 8.80 6.30
CA PRO A 281 27.16 8.26 7.19
C PRO A 281 26.58 7.56 8.43
N VAL A 282 25.26 7.59 8.61
CA VAL A 282 24.50 6.91 9.67
C VAL A 282 23.23 6.31 9.09
N ASN A 283 22.66 5.30 9.74
CA ASN A 283 21.36 4.76 9.34
C ASN A 283 20.25 5.71 9.77
N LEU A 284 19.41 6.13 8.83
CA LEU A 284 18.29 7.04 9.08
C LEU A 284 17.00 6.27 9.04
N ASP A 285 16.16 6.47 10.05
CA ASP A 285 14.81 5.92 10.14
C ASP A 285 13.81 7.06 10.18
N VAL A 286 12.84 7.04 9.25
CA VAL A 286 11.94 8.17 8.99
C VAL A 286 10.53 7.64 8.81
N HIS A 287 9.62 8.07 9.67
CA HIS A 287 8.19 7.76 9.58
C HIS A 287 7.37 9.03 9.64
N SER A 288 6.33 9.10 8.82
CA SER A 288 5.45 10.27 8.69
C SER A 288 4.00 9.83 8.62
N PHE A 289 3.19 10.07 9.65
CA PHE A 289 1.72 9.91 9.62
C PHE A 289 1.09 10.67 10.80
N GLY A 290 0.58 9.98 11.82
CA GLY A 290 0.07 10.58 13.06
C GLY A 290 1.18 11.18 13.94
N GLU A 291 2.41 10.79 13.67
CA GLU A 291 3.64 11.34 14.24
C GLU A 291 4.66 11.62 13.13
N ALA A 292 5.59 12.55 13.41
CA ALA A 292 6.78 12.75 12.60
C ALA A 292 7.95 12.18 13.38
N PHE A 293 8.52 11.10 12.87
CA PHE A 293 9.61 10.36 13.49
C PHE A 293 10.85 10.41 12.58
N ILE A 294 11.97 10.84 13.15
CA ILE A 294 13.28 10.91 12.53
C ILE A 294 14.27 10.46 13.59
N SER A 295 14.95 9.34 13.35
CA SER A 295 16.04 8.84 14.18
C SER A 295 17.27 8.53 13.33
N ALA A 296 18.43 8.87 13.86
CA ALA A 296 19.72 8.48 13.30
C ALA A 296 20.39 7.44 14.20
N PHE A 297 20.99 6.42 13.59
CA PHE A 297 21.65 5.34 14.30
C PHE A 297 23.12 5.25 13.87
N ALA A 298 24.01 5.40 14.84
CA ALA A 298 25.45 5.25 14.63
C ALA A 298 25.86 3.77 14.52
N ALA A 299 27.13 3.53 14.19
CA ALA A 299 27.70 2.20 13.98
C ALA A 299 27.58 1.29 15.22
N ASP A 300 27.65 1.87 16.42
CA ASP A 300 27.50 1.17 17.70
C ASP A 300 26.04 0.91 18.08
N GLY A 301 25.10 1.29 17.22
CA GLY A 301 23.66 1.17 17.44
C GLY A 301 23.05 2.27 18.29
N SER A 302 23.84 3.25 18.75
CA SER A 302 23.31 4.40 19.52
C SER A 302 22.32 5.20 18.68
N GLU A 303 21.17 5.53 19.29
CA GLU A 303 20.10 6.30 18.66
C GLU A 303 20.23 7.78 19.00
N THR A 304 20.17 8.63 17.97
CA THR A 304 19.93 10.07 18.10
C THR A 304 18.53 10.38 17.59
N LYS A 305 17.63 10.75 18.51
CA LYS A 305 16.29 11.22 18.16
C LYS A 305 16.39 12.62 17.56
N ALA A 306 15.94 12.78 16.33
CA ALA A 306 16.09 13.99 15.54
C ALA A 306 14.75 14.66 15.18
N SER A 307 13.61 14.10 15.59
CA SER A 307 12.30 14.74 15.45
C SER A 307 12.09 15.90 16.41
N ALA A 308 11.53 17.00 15.89
CA ALA A 308 11.02 18.10 16.73
C ALA A 308 9.61 17.82 17.31
N GLY A 309 8.88 16.83 16.78
CA GLY A 309 7.58 16.39 17.27
C GLY A 309 6.41 17.36 17.01
N ARG A 310 6.59 18.38 16.17
CA ARG A 310 5.55 19.39 15.88
C ARG A 310 4.56 18.84 14.83
N ARG A 311 3.31 19.34 14.84
CA ARG A 311 2.38 19.15 13.71
C ARG A 311 2.98 19.83 12.46
N GLY A 312 2.67 19.34 11.26
CA GLY A 312 3.25 19.84 10.01
C GLY A 312 4.60 19.19 9.67
N TYR A 313 5.52 19.95 9.10
CA TYR A 313 6.86 19.46 8.70
C TYR A 313 7.84 19.47 9.88
N ASN A 314 8.57 18.38 10.04
CA ASN A 314 9.72 18.29 10.93
C ASN A 314 10.96 18.08 10.08
N VAL A 315 12.00 18.86 10.32
CA VAL A 315 13.24 18.88 9.54
C VAL A 315 14.41 18.59 10.46
N ALA A 316 15.24 17.62 10.10
CA ALA A 316 16.52 17.34 10.74
C ALA A 316 17.65 17.53 9.73
N VAL A 317 18.74 18.17 10.16
CA VAL A 317 19.91 18.46 9.33
C VAL A 317 21.11 17.71 9.91
N PHE A 318 21.80 16.92 9.09
CA PHE A 318 22.94 16.12 9.51
C PHE A 318 24.23 16.53 8.77
N ASP A 319 25.35 16.36 9.46
CA ASP A 319 26.66 16.49 8.82
C ASP A 319 26.88 15.33 7.83
N PRO A 320 27.23 15.61 6.57
CA PRO A 320 27.35 14.59 5.53
C PRO A 320 28.56 13.67 5.71
N ARG A 321 29.53 14.03 6.56
CA ARG A 321 30.73 13.22 6.81
C ARG A 321 30.57 12.35 8.06
N THR A 322 30.06 12.94 9.14
CA THR A 322 30.00 12.25 10.44
C THR A 322 28.62 11.71 10.78
N GLY A 323 27.56 12.25 10.18
CA GLY A 323 26.17 11.92 10.53
C GLY A 323 25.71 12.55 11.83
N ALA A 324 26.48 13.48 12.40
CA ALA A 324 26.07 14.22 13.57
C ALA A 324 24.84 15.10 13.25
N LEU A 325 23.85 15.09 14.15
CA LEU A 325 22.73 16.01 14.08
C LEU A 325 23.22 17.44 14.29
N LEU A 326 22.99 18.31 13.31
CA LEU A 326 23.38 19.71 13.32
C LEU A 326 22.25 20.62 13.78
N ASP A 327 21.02 20.37 13.33
CA ASP A 327 19.83 21.11 13.75
C ASP A 327 18.57 20.25 13.59
N SER A 328 17.53 20.54 14.37
CA SER A 328 16.20 19.93 14.26
C SER A 328 15.12 20.94 14.58
N ARG A 329 14.14 21.10 13.68
CA ARG A 329 13.03 22.05 13.81
C ARG A 329 11.71 21.52 13.28
N GLY A 330 10.62 21.97 13.88
CA GLY A 330 9.26 21.67 13.44
C GLY A 330 8.51 22.94 13.02
N PHE A 331 7.72 22.83 11.96
CA PHE A 331 6.95 23.89 11.33
C PHE A 331 5.49 23.46 11.20
N ASP A 332 4.58 24.20 11.83
CA ASP A 332 3.14 23.88 11.82
C ASP A 332 2.48 24.39 10.54
N THR A 333 2.89 23.83 9.40
CA THR A 333 2.38 24.18 8.06
C THR A 333 0.90 23.86 7.84
N THR A 334 0.27 23.17 8.80
CA THR A 334 -1.19 23.00 8.85
C THR A 334 -1.89 24.24 9.38
N ALA A 335 -1.21 25.09 10.17
CA ALA A 335 -1.85 26.19 10.87
C ALA A 335 -2.03 27.44 10.01
N ASN A 336 -1.05 27.79 9.16
CA ASN A 336 -1.07 28.97 8.30
C ASN A 336 0.13 28.99 7.33
N SER A 337 0.11 29.93 6.38
CA SER A 337 1.18 30.13 5.39
C SER A 337 2.48 30.70 5.98
N TYR A 338 2.45 31.44 7.10
CA TYR A 338 3.68 31.96 7.72
C TYR A 338 4.60 30.85 8.22
N GLU A 339 4.05 29.71 8.66
CA GLU A 339 4.84 28.52 9.00
C GLU A 339 5.45 27.86 7.75
N ALA A 340 4.77 27.92 6.60
CA ALA A 340 5.34 27.47 5.31
C ALA A 340 6.46 28.41 4.83
N ASP A 341 6.30 29.72 4.96
CA ASP A 341 7.34 30.71 4.68
C ASP A 341 8.56 30.52 5.60
N ALA A 342 8.32 30.27 6.88
CA ALA A 342 9.37 29.98 7.86
C ALA A 342 10.12 28.69 7.53
N LEU A 343 9.42 27.64 7.09
CA LEU A 343 10.03 26.41 6.58
C LEU A 343 10.90 26.69 5.35
N ALA A 344 10.39 27.43 4.36
CA ALA A 344 11.12 27.76 3.15
C ALA A 344 12.38 28.60 3.45
N ALA A 345 12.27 29.59 4.32
CA ALA A 345 13.39 30.40 4.78
C ALA A 345 14.43 29.57 5.54
N TYR A 346 13.98 28.66 6.40
CA TYR A 346 14.85 27.73 7.11
C TYR A 346 15.63 26.83 6.13
N LEU A 347 14.94 26.19 5.19
CA LEU A 347 15.56 25.32 4.18
C LEU A 347 16.57 26.09 3.31
N SER A 348 16.23 27.32 2.92
CA SER A 348 17.12 28.20 2.14
C SER A 348 18.38 28.61 2.88
N GLY A 349 18.33 28.64 4.22
CA GLY A 349 19.48 28.94 5.09
C GLY A 349 20.42 27.75 5.31
N ILE A 350 20.04 26.53 4.91
CA ILE A 350 20.87 25.33 5.10
C ILE A 350 22.06 25.40 4.14
N ARG A 351 23.27 25.21 4.67
CA ARG A 351 24.49 25.18 3.86
C ARG A 351 24.39 24.07 2.80
N PRO A 352 24.79 24.31 1.54
CA PRO A 352 24.83 23.28 0.52
C PRO A 352 25.63 22.04 0.94
N GLY A 353 25.15 20.86 0.57
CA GLY A 353 25.80 19.58 0.86
C GLY A 353 25.46 18.95 2.22
N ARG A 354 24.58 19.56 3.03
CA ARG A 354 24.04 18.89 4.22
C ARG A 354 23.01 17.83 3.85
N ILE A 355 22.91 16.80 4.69
CA ILE A 355 21.83 15.82 4.61
C ILE A 355 20.63 16.43 5.31
N VAL A 356 19.52 16.58 4.59
CA VAL A 356 18.27 17.14 5.12
C VAL A 356 17.21 16.07 5.07
N VAL A 357 16.61 15.78 6.22
CA VAL A 357 15.57 14.77 6.38
C VAL A 357 14.29 15.46 6.80
N LEU A 358 13.18 15.16 6.13
CA LEU A 358 11.87 15.72 6.45
C LEU A 358 10.89 14.60 6.81
N ALA A 359 10.08 14.85 7.83
CA ALA A 359 8.95 13.99 8.19
C ALA A 359 7.71 14.83 8.48
N THR A 360 6.55 14.40 8.01
CA THR A 360 5.29 15.13 8.21
C THR A 360 4.44 14.49 9.31
N ARG A 361 3.83 15.32 10.13
CA ARG A 361 2.83 14.93 11.14
C ARG A 361 1.48 15.55 10.81
N GLY A 362 0.51 14.71 10.45
CA GLY A 362 -0.83 15.13 10.05
C GLY A 362 -0.86 15.74 8.65
N ASP A 363 -1.84 16.61 8.39
CA ASP A 363 -2.03 17.28 7.09
C ASP A 363 -1.07 18.47 6.94
N ALA A 364 0.18 18.17 6.58
CA ALA A 364 1.24 19.17 6.48
C ALA A 364 1.16 20.04 5.21
N THR A 365 0.21 19.78 4.32
CA THR A 365 0.12 20.41 2.99
C THR A 365 -0.90 21.53 2.87
N VAL A 366 -1.74 21.74 3.88
CA VAL A 366 -2.87 22.70 3.83
C VAL A 366 -2.46 24.11 3.39
N HIS A 367 -1.32 24.62 3.87
CA HIS A 367 -0.83 25.96 3.56
C HIS A 367 0.55 25.97 2.91
N LEU A 368 1.00 24.85 2.35
CA LEU A 368 2.21 24.85 1.52
C LEU A 368 1.92 25.56 0.20
N THR A 369 2.82 26.46 -0.19
CA THR A 369 2.73 27.30 -1.40
C THR A 369 3.88 27.06 -2.34
#